data_AF-A0A534VCW9-F1
#
_entry.id   AF-A0A534VCW9-F1
#
_cell.length_a   1.000
_cell.length_b   1.000
_cell.length_c   1.000
_cell.angle_alpha   90.00
_cell.angle_beta   90.00
_cell.angle_gamma   90.00
#
_symmetry.space_group_name_H-M   'P 1'
#
loop_
_entity.id
_entity.type
_entity.pdbx_description
1 polymer ?
#
loop_
_entity_poly.entity_id
_entity_poly.type
_entity_poly.pdbx_seq_one_letter_code
_entity_poly.pdbx_strand_id
1 'polypeptide(L)'
;MIEPHVNSINNGQTQWSRVLKLKRISILLVLVVSVGAISPQLYASLIIPPRVRLTGVLLPNKDPSRKGLLDDLEVFIGNEKSTFVLDKMKIVGSVGLNRATLQRLFPPVIRFVGPDDLMRRLKSPKIMGKVITIEGLLYTGSRMLFLTEVDDGEEAGTN
;
A
#
# COMPACT_ATOMS: atom_id res chain seq x y z
N MET A 1 41.02 -74.01 -13.72
CA MET A 1 40.50 -75.35 -13.35
C MET A 1 39.72 -75.15 -12.07
N ILE A 2 38.46 -74.72 -12.22
CA ILE A 2 37.22 -75.50 -11.98
C ILE A 2 37.08 -75.91 -10.49
N GLU A 3 35.97 -75.44 -9.90
CA GLU A 3 35.52 -75.55 -8.51
C GLU A 3 35.45 -76.98 -7.94
N PRO A 4 35.10 -77.11 -6.64
CA PRO A 4 33.74 -77.60 -6.37
C PRO A 4 32.98 -76.89 -5.23
N HIS A 5 31.76 -76.45 -5.55
CA HIS A 5 30.46 -76.87 -4.98
C HIS A 5 30.24 -76.98 -3.44
N VAL A 6 29.15 -76.32 -2.98
CA VAL A 6 28.00 -76.81 -2.16
C VAL A 6 27.44 -75.61 -1.34
N ASN A 7 26.29 -75.02 -1.71
CA ASN A 7 24.91 -75.27 -1.19
C ASN A 7 24.80 -75.12 0.35
N SER A 8 23.78 -74.56 1.02
CA SER A 8 22.47 -73.99 0.72
C SER A 8 21.88 -73.52 2.07
N ILE A 9 21.30 -72.31 2.11
CA ILE A 9 20.03 -71.91 2.78
C ILE A 9 19.73 -72.43 4.21
N ASN A 10 19.54 -71.52 5.19
CA ASN A 10 18.22 -71.21 5.78
C ASN A 10 18.24 -70.23 6.99
N ASN A 11 17.44 -69.17 6.84
CA ASN A 11 16.38 -68.69 7.74
C ASN A 11 16.57 -68.66 9.27
N GLY A 12 16.32 -67.48 9.86
CA GLY A 12 16.02 -67.38 11.28
C GLY A 12 15.90 -65.96 11.84
N GLN A 13 14.74 -65.34 11.62
CA GLN A 13 14.03 -64.42 12.51
C GLN A 13 14.76 -63.25 13.25
N THR A 14 14.32 -62.05 12.84
CA THR A 14 13.93 -60.90 13.68
C THR A 14 13.96 -61.06 15.20
N GLN A 15 14.75 -60.20 15.86
CA GLN A 15 14.49 -59.75 17.23
C GLN A 15 14.75 -58.25 17.34
N TRP A 16 13.69 -57.52 17.67
CA TRP A 16 13.67 -56.09 17.90
C TRP A 16 14.27 -55.78 19.27
N SER A 17 15.28 -54.93 19.33
CA SER A 17 15.59 -54.20 20.55
C SER A 17 15.70 -52.70 20.24
N ARG A 18 14.55 -52.03 20.30
CA ARG A 18 14.52 -50.57 20.49
C ARG A 18 14.98 -50.29 21.91
N VAL A 19 16.21 -49.83 22.08
CA VAL A 19 16.59 -49.08 23.27
C VAL A 19 16.98 -47.69 22.83
N LEU A 20 15.99 -46.81 22.98
CA LEU A 20 16.06 -45.37 22.78
C LEU A 20 17.18 -44.78 23.66
N LYS A 21 18.29 -44.35 23.06
CA LYS A 21 19.23 -43.42 23.69
C LYS A 21 19.28 -42.14 22.88
N LEU A 22 18.41 -41.23 23.29
CA LEU A 22 18.35 -39.83 22.91
C LEU A 22 19.70 -39.16 23.21
N LYS A 23 20.44 -38.67 22.20
CA LYS A 23 21.57 -37.75 22.43
C LYS A 23 21.87 -36.89 21.19
N ARG A 24 21.32 -35.67 21.26
CA ARG A 24 21.80 -34.38 20.72
C ARG A 24 21.96 -34.28 19.19
N ILE A 25 20.89 -33.80 18.57
CA ILE A 25 20.87 -33.18 17.24
C ILE A 25 21.60 -31.82 17.35
N SER A 26 22.77 -31.69 16.75
CA SER A 26 23.45 -30.40 16.57
C SER A 26 23.25 -29.96 15.11
N ILE A 27 22.16 -29.23 14.86
CA ILE A 27 21.96 -28.51 13.60
C ILE A 27 22.84 -27.26 13.65
N LEU A 28 23.86 -27.22 12.81
CA LEU A 28 24.70 -26.05 12.60
C LEU A 28 23.89 -25.01 11.80
N LEU A 29 23.26 -24.09 12.52
CA LEU A 29 22.58 -22.92 11.97
C LEU A 29 23.62 -21.85 11.65
N VAL A 30 24.13 -21.82 10.41
CA VAL A 30 24.97 -20.69 9.95
C VAL A 30 24.06 -19.55 9.53
N LEU A 31 23.91 -18.59 10.44
CA LEU A 31 23.14 -17.36 10.29
C LEU A 31 23.97 -16.36 9.45
N VAL A 32 23.87 -16.43 8.12
CA VAL A 32 24.42 -15.39 7.26
C VAL A 32 23.49 -14.18 7.32
N VAL A 33 23.84 -13.23 8.19
CA VAL A 33 23.25 -11.88 8.21
C VAL A 33 23.80 -11.15 6.99
N SER A 34 23.11 -11.26 5.85
CA SER A 34 23.33 -10.35 4.74
C SER A 34 22.93 -8.95 5.22
N VAL A 35 23.92 -8.09 5.44
CA VAL A 35 23.75 -6.65 5.69
C VAL A 35 22.76 -6.13 4.66
N GLY A 36 21.56 -5.79 5.12
CA GLY A 36 20.50 -5.32 4.25
C GLY A 36 21.01 -4.15 3.43
N ALA A 37 20.86 -4.22 2.11
CA ALA A 37 20.93 -3.04 1.27
C ALA A 37 19.89 -2.05 1.80
N ILE A 38 20.34 -1.08 2.60
CA ILE A 38 19.51 0.05 3.03
C ILE A 38 19.19 0.78 1.73
N SER A 39 17.99 0.54 1.22
CA SER A 39 17.51 1.19 0.01
C SER A 39 17.59 2.71 0.23
N PRO A 40 18.10 3.51 -0.73
CA PRO A 40 18.10 4.99 -0.63
C PRO A 40 16.70 5.58 -0.37
N GLN A 41 15.65 4.78 -0.59
CA GLN A 41 14.26 5.02 -0.28
C GLN A 41 14.01 5.36 1.21
N LEU A 42 14.84 4.86 2.13
CA LEU A 42 14.65 5.03 3.58
C LEU A 42 15.08 6.41 4.11
N TYR A 43 15.80 7.20 3.31
CA TYR A 43 16.17 8.59 3.67
C TYR A 43 15.21 9.63 3.10
N ALA A 44 14.36 9.29 2.13
CA ALA A 44 13.37 10.23 1.58
C ALA A 44 12.19 10.50 2.55
N SER A 45 12.11 9.78 3.67
CA SER A 45 10.94 9.72 4.56
C SER A 45 11.08 10.50 5.88
N LEU A 46 12.11 11.33 6.07
CA LEU A 46 12.34 12.03 7.34
C LEU A 46 11.92 13.51 7.41
N ILE A 47 11.33 14.11 6.37
CA ILE A 47 11.16 15.57 6.36
C ILE A 47 9.80 15.98 5.76
N ILE A 48 8.78 16.04 6.62
CA ILE A 48 7.48 16.70 6.42
C ILE A 48 6.65 16.21 5.19
N PRO A 49 5.45 15.64 5.39
CA PRO A 49 4.60 15.23 4.27
C PRO A 49 4.31 16.41 3.33
N PRO A 50 4.43 16.25 2.00
CA PRO A 50 4.18 17.35 1.09
C PRO A 50 2.74 17.81 1.18
N ARG A 51 2.55 19.13 1.27
CA ARG A 51 1.22 19.74 1.14
C ARG A 51 0.82 19.73 -0.33
N VAL A 52 -0.32 19.14 -0.62
CA VAL A 52 -0.85 18.99 -1.98
C VAL A 52 -2.20 19.68 -2.11
N ARG A 53 -2.49 20.19 -3.30
CA ARG A 53 -3.81 20.68 -3.71
C ARG A 53 -4.30 19.82 -4.88
N LEU A 54 -5.43 19.16 -4.68
CA LEU A 54 -6.12 18.32 -5.66
C LEU A 54 -7.39 19.04 -6.10
N THR A 55 -7.60 19.17 -7.40
CA THR A 55 -8.86 19.68 -7.96
C THR A 55 -9.45 18.61 -8.86
N GLY A 56 -10.73 18.33 -8.70
CA GLY A 56 -11.38 17.24 -9.41
C GLY A 56 -12.83 17.05 -8.99
N VAL A 57 -13.42 15.93 -9.40
CA VAL A 57 -14.81 15.60 -9.12
C VAL A 57 -14.88 14.33 -8.30
N LEU A 58 -15.59 14.39 -7.17
CA LEU A 58 -15.86 13.22 -6.35
C LEU A 58 -17.14 12.55 -6.85
N LEU A 59 -17.03 11.29 -7.26
CA LEU A 59 -18.13 10.48 -7.76
C LEU A 59 -18.41 9.31 -6.82
N PRO A 60 -19.69 8.97 -6.59
CA PRO A 60 -20.02 7.70 -5.98
C PRO A 60 -19.50 6.59 -6.89
N ASN A 61 -18.88 5.57 -6.28
CA ASN A 61 -18.25 4.41 -6.90
C ASN A 61 -18.78 4.12 -8.32
N LYS A 62 -18.01 4.47 -9.36
CA LYS A 62 -18.43 4.29 -10.76
C LYS A 62 -17.35 3.60 -11.60
N ASP A 63 -17.88 2.75 -12.47
CA ASP A 63 -17.32 1.95 -13.55
C ASP A 63 -15.94 2.40 -14.09
N PRO A 64 -14.93 1.50 -14.17
CA PRO A 64 -13.56 1.77 -14.65
C PRO A 64 -13.44 2.33 -16.10
N SER A 65 -14.54 2.67 -16.75
CA SER A 65 -14.58 3.07 -18.16
C SER A 65 -14.31 4.56 -18.44
N ARG A 66 -14.14 5.43 -17.42
CA ARG A 66 -13.95 6.88 -17.65
C ARG A 66 -12.48 7.29 -17.53
N LYS A 67 -11.74 7.24 -18.63
CA LYS A 67 -10.33 7.68 -18.68
C LYS A 67 -10.21 9.21 -18.60
N GLY A 68 -9.88 9.74 -17.42
CA GLY A 68 -9.42 11.12 -17.22
C GLY A 68 -7.96 11.33 -17.62
N LEU A 69 -7.53 12.60 -17.73
CA LEU A 69 -6.14 12.96 -18.09
C LEU A 69 -5.13 12.54 -16.99
N LEU A 70 -5.57 12.30 -15.76
CA LEU A 70 -4.82 11.58 -14.72
C LEU A 70 -5.71 10.40 -14.31
N ASP A 71 -5.13 9.22 -14.12
CA ASP A 71 -5.90 8.02 -13.79
C ASP A 71 -6.78 8.28 -12.55
N ASP A 72 -8.03 7.84 -12.63
CA ASP A 72 -9.02 7.96 -11.55
C ASP A 72 -8.40 7.51 -10.22
N LEU A 73 -8.51 8.37 -9.20
CA LEU A 73 -8.02 8.02 -7.87
C LEU A 73 -9.12 7.30 -7.11
N GLU A 74 -8.88 6.05 -6.71
CA GLU A 74 -9.75 5.39 -5.76
C GLU A 74 -9.52 6.02 -4.38
N VAL A 75 -10.60 6.53 -3.79
CA VAL A 75 -10.54 7.19 -2.49
C VAL A 75 -11.44 6.52 -1.47
N PHE A 76 -10.91 6.34 -0.26
CA PHE A 76 -11.68 5.92 0.91
C PHE A 76 -11.99 7.12 1.80
N ILE A 77 -13.27 7.38 2.03
CA ILE A 77 -13.76 8.45 2.91
C ILE A 77 -14.46 7.77 4.09
N GLY A 78 -13.74 7.62 5.21
CA GLY A 78 -14.14 6.68 6.25
C GLY A 78 -14.10 5.24 5.71
N ASN A 79 -15.25 4.55 5.68
CA ASN A 79 -15.37 3.19 5.17
C ASN A 79 -16.01 3.12 3.76
N GLU A 80 -16.33 4.27 3.17
CA GLU A 80 -16.98 4.34 1.87
C GLU A 80 -15.92 4.53 0.78
N LYS A 81 -16.04 3.73 -0.29
CA LYS A 81 -15.20 3.81 -1.47
C LYS A 81 -15.86 4.73 -2.50
N SER A 82 -15.09 5.68 -3.00
CA SER A 82 -15.49 6.63 -4.03
C SER A 82 -14.39 6.78 -5.08
N THR A 83 -14.73 7.41 -6.20
CA THR A 83 -13.76 7.73 -7.25
C THR A 83 -13.56 9.24 -7.29
N PHE A 84 -12.32 9.69 -7.13
CA PHE A 84 -11.95 11.09 -7.34
C PHE A 84 -11.33 11.24 -8.72
N VAL A 85 -12.12 11.77 -9.66
CA VAL A 85 -11.66 12.05 -11.03
C VAL A 85 -10.80 13.31 -10.97
N LEU A 86 -9.49 13.12 -11.05
CA LEU A 86 -8.51 14.16 -10.86
C LEU A 86 -8.35 15.00 -12.14
N ASP A 87 -8.68 16.29 -12.05
CA ASP A 87 -8.43 17.26 -13.13
C ASP A 87 -7.02 17.83 -13.01
N LYS A 88 -6.64 18.24 -11.79
CA LYS A 88 -5.39 18.95 -11.55
C LYS A 88 -4.82 18.62 -10.19
N MET A 89 -3.49 18.56 -10.14
CA MET A 89 -2.75 18.37 -8.91
C MET A 89 -1.54 19.30 -8.84
N LYS A 90 -1.26 19.84 -7.65
CA LYS A 90 -0.08 20.66 -7.36
C LYS A 90 0.47 20.35 -5.96
N ILE A 91 1.78 20.54 -5.78
CA ILE A 91 2.37 20.70 -4.45
C ILE A 91 2.31 22.19 -4.09
N VAL A 92 1.74 22.50 -2.93
CA VAL A 92 1.63 23.86 -2.41
C VAL A 92 3.01 24.34 -1.96
N GLY A 93 3.43 25.53 -2.40
CA GLY A 93 4.73 26.11 -2.04
C GLY A 93 5.94 25.54 -2.80
N SER A 94 5.72 24.71 -3.83
CA SER A 94 6.79 24.21 -4.70
C SER A 94 6.52 24.58 -6.17
N VAL A 95 7.59 24.84 -6.92
CA VAL A 95 7.49 25.11 -8.35
C VAL A 95 7.43 23.78 -9.11
N GLY A 96 6.21 23.40 -9.51
CA GLY A 96 5.95 22.43 -10.58
C GLY A 96 6.66 21.08 -10.49
N LEU A 97 6.17 20.16 -9.65
CA LEU A 97 6.45 18.75 -9.91
C LEU A 97 5.81 18.36 -11.24
N ASN A 98 6.60 17.73 -12.12
CA ASN A 98 6.08 17.25 -13.38
C ASN A 98 5.06 16.13 -13.15
N ARG A 99 4.14 15.95 -14.11
CA ARG A 99 3.06 14.96 -14.08
C ARG A 99 3.53 13.53 -13.78
N ALA A 100 4.67 13.13 -14.33
CA ALA A 100 5.23 11.79 -14.13
C ALA A 100 5.67 11.55 -12.67
N THR A 101 6.16 12.58 -11.99
CA THR A 101 6.55 12.51 -10.58
C THR A 101 5.31 12.46 -9.69
N LEU A 102 4.26 13.22 -10.02
CA LEU A 102 2.99 13.20 -9.30
C LEU A 102 2.31 11.83 -9.39
N GLN A 103 2.29 11.21 -10.57
CA GLN A 103 1.76 9.85 -10.76
C GLN A 103 2.51 8.79 -9.94
N ARG A 104 3.83 8.92 -9.78
CA ARG A 104 4.63 8.02 -8.94
C ARG A 104 4.37 8.19 -7.44
N LEU A 105 4.01 9.40 -7.02
CA LEU A 105 3.76 9.73 -5.62
C LEU A 105 2.34 9.36 -5.18
N PHE A 106 1.38 9.35 -6.10
CA PHE A 106 -0.01 9.03 -5.79
C PHE A 106 -0.25 7.54 -5.95
N PRO A 107 -0.39 6.78 -4.85
CA PRO A 107 -0.85 5.41 -4.97
C PRO A 107 -2.24 5.42 -5.62
N PRO A 108 -2.61 4.37 -6.38
CA PRO A 108 -3.90 4.29 -7.07
C PRO A 108 -5.10 4.32 -6.10
N VAL A 109 -4.83 4.07 -4.81
CA VAL A 109 -5.80 4.06 -3.73
C VAL A 109 -5.28 4.95 -2.60
N ILE A 110 -6.10 5.92 -2.16
CA ILE A 110 -5.78 6.82 -1.04
C ILE A 110 -6.92 6.87 -0.03
N ARG A 111 -6.60 6.95 1.26
CA ARG A 111 -7.56 7.23 2.32
C ARG A 111 -7.57 8.72 2.65
N PHE A 112 -8.74 9.33 2.62
CA PHE A 112 -8.95 10.68 3.13
C PHE A 112 -9.24 10.61 4.63
N VAL A 113 -8.50 11.42 5.39
CA VAL A 113 -8.65 11.56 6.84
C VAL A 113 -8.54 13.04 7.19
N GLY A 114 -9.14 13.50 8.28
CA GLY A 114 -9.02 14.89 8.67
C GLY A 114 -10.08 15.28 9.72
N PRO A 115 -10.19 16.57 10.02
CA PRO A 115 -11.25 17.11 10.88
C PRO A 115 -12.66 16.67 10.46
N ASP A 116 -13.52 16.39 11.45
CA ASP A 116 -14.86 15.84 11.23
C ASP A 116 -15.75 16.71 10.35
N ASP A 117 -15.59 18.04 10.42
CA ASP A 117 -16.32 19.00 9.60
C ASP A 117 -15.97 18.86 8.11
N LEU A 118 -14.67 18.72 7.78
CA LEU A 118 -14.20 18.49 6.41
C LEU A 118 -14.66 17.12 5.90
N MET A 119 -14.53 16.08 6.73
CA MET A 119 -14.97 14.73 6.38
C MET A 119 -16.49 14.68 6.14
N ARG A 120 -17.28 15.41 6.95
CA ARG A 120 -18.73 15.54 6.76
C ARG A 120 -19.09 16.29 5.48
N ARG A 121 -18.36 17.36 5.14
CA ARG A 121 -18.53 18.07 3.85
C ARG A 121 -18.26 17.13 2.67
N LEU A 122 -17.22 16.30 2.76
CA LEU A 122 -16.91 15.32 1.71
C LEU A 122 -17.96 14.24 1.50
N LYS A 123 -18.69 13.88 2.55
CA LYS A 123 -19.80 12.93 2.49
C LYS A 123 -21.12 13.60 2.10
N SER A 124 -21.15 14.92 1.97
CA SER A 124 -22.37 15.64 1.63
C SER A 124 -22.78 15.31 0.19
N PRO A 125 -24.06 14.95 -0.04
CA PRO A 125 -24.55 14.76 -1.41
C PRO A 125 -24.44 16.05 -2.24
N LYS A 126 -24.34 17.23 -1.60
CA LYS A 126 -24.21 18.52 -2.28
C LYS A 126 -22.93 18.66 -3.11
N ILE A 127 -21.87 17.95 -2.77
CA ILE A 127 -20.58 18.05 -3.46
C ILE A 127 -20.36 16.93 -4.48
N MET A 128 -21.20 15.88 -4.47
CA MET A 128 -21.12 14.78 -5.41
C MET A 128 -21.31 15.28 -6.83
N GLY A 129 -20.39 14.91 -7.73
CA GLY A 129 -20.43 15.33 -9.12
C GLY A 129 -20.05 16.79 -9.37
N LYS A 130 -19.77 17.59 -8.33
CA LYS A 130 -19.24 18.94 -8.45
C LYS A 130 -17.72 18.93 -8.49
N VAL A 131 -17.16 19.95 -9.13
CA VAL A 131 -15.71 20.23 -9.04
C VAL A 131 -15.43 20.77 -7.64
N ILE A 132 -14.52 20.12 -6.93
CA ILE A 132 -14.05 20.53 -5.62
C ILE A 132 -12.53 20.63 -5.62
N THR A 133 -12.01 21.48 -4.76
CA THR A 133 -10.58 21.57 -4.45
C THR A 133 -10.34 21.08 -3.03
N ILE A 134 -9.38 20.18 -2.87
CA ILE A 134 -8.98 19.60 -1.59
C ILE A 134 -7.51 19.95 -1.37
N GLU A 135 -7.19 20.44 -0.18
CA GLU A 135 -5.81 20.52 0.28
C GLU A 135 -5.54 19.57 1.44
N GLY A 136 -4.32 19.05 1.47
CA GLY A 136 -3.89 18.23 2.58
C GLY A 136 -2.41 17.87 2.56
N LEU A 137 -2.00 17.13 3.58
CA LEU A 137 -0.68 16.55 3.72
C LEU A 137 -0.70 15.12 3.20
N LEU A 138 0.12 14.83 2.19
CA LEU A 138 0.17 13.50 1.57
C LEU A 138 1.21 12.63 2.26
N TYR A 139 0.73 11.57 2.91
CA TYR A 139 1.54 10.51 3.47
C TYR A 139 1.55 9.32 2.50
N THR A 140 2.54 9.30 1.60
CA THR A 140 2.66 8.26 0.55
C THR A 140 2.85 6.86 1.14
N GLY A 141 3.62 6.74 2.24
CA GLY A 141 3.89 5.46 2.92
C GLY A 141 2.63 4.80 3.48
N SER A 142 1.70 5.58 4.04
CA SER A 142 0.43 5.08 4.58
C SER A 142 -0.74 5.23 3.60
N ARG A 143 -0.49 5.71 2.38
CA ARG A 143 -1.50 5.99 1.33
C ARG A 143 -2.64 6.86 1.86
N MET A 144 -2.29 7.90 2.60
CA MET A 144 -3.23 8.73 3.35
C MET A 144 -3.04 10.20 2.96
N LEU A 145 -4.15 10.89 2.73
CA LEU A 145 -4.18 12.34 2.60
C LEU A 145 -4.88 12.91 3.83
N PHE A 146 -4.13 13.62 4.67
CA PHE A 146 -4.69 14.35 5.80
C PHE A 146 -5.21 15.70 5.32
N LEU A 147 -6.53 15.88 5.33
CA LEU A 147 -7.21 17.05 4.81
C LEU A 147 -7.01 18.24 5.74
N THR A 148 -6.62 19.37 5.14
CA THR A 148 -6.53 20.66 5.81
C THR A 148 -7.58 21.63 5.30
N GLU A 149 -8.08 21.44 4.08
CA GLU A 149 -9.07 22.32 3.47
C GLU A 149 -9.90 21.57 2.43
N VAL A 150 -11.17 21.95 2.32
CA VAL A 150 -12.08 21.55 1.23
C VAL A 150 -12.77 22.83 0.75
N ASP A 151 -12.74 23.06 -0.54
CA ASP A 151 -13.42 24.16 -1.23
C ASP A 151 -14.34 23.56 -2.30
N ASP A 152 -15.64 23.73 -2.12
CA ASP A 152 -16.70 23.27 -3.00
C ASP A 152 -17.31 24.40 -3.85
N GLY A 153 -16.68 25.58 -3.88
CA GLY A 153 -17.11 26.72 -4.69
C GLY A 153 -18.41 27.37 -4.22
N GLU A 154 -18.99 26.94 -3.10
CA GLU A 154 -19.97 27.75 -2.36
C GLU A 154 -19.17 28.83 -1.63
N GLU A 155 -19.23 30.07 -2.14
CA GLU A 155 -18.72 31.24 -1.42
C GLU A 155 -19.19 31.16 0.04
N ALA A 156 -18.27 31.43 0.96
CA ALA A 156 -18.58 31.60 2.37
C ALA A 156 -19.66 32.68 2.51
N GLY A 157 -20.92 32.25 2.53
CA GLY A 157 -22.08 33.09 2.74
C GLY A 157 -21.99 33.71 4.11
N THR A 158 -21.39 34.89 4.18
CA THR A 158 -21.54 35.84 5.27
C THR A 158 -23.01 36.24 5.32
N ASN A 159 -23.71 35.80 6.37
CA ASN A 159 -24.86 36.52 6.93
C ASN A 159 -24.38 37.31 8.13
#